data_AF-A0A7Z1AJF2-F1
#
_entry.id   AF-A0A7Z1AJF2-F1
#
_cell.length_a   1.000
_cell.length_b   1.000
_cell.length_c   1.000
_cell.angle_alpha   90.00
_cell.angle_beta   90.00
_cell.angle_gamma   90.00
#
_symmetry.space_group_name_H-M   'P 1'
#
loop_
_entity.id
_entity.type
_entity.pdbx_description
1 polymer ?
#
loop_
_entity_poly.entity_id
_entity_poly.type
_entity_poly.pdbx_seq_one_letter_code
_entity_poly.pdbx_strand_id
1 'polypeptide(L)'
;MTVRRQLITSPGQALFPTTDPMSVLDAHNSFAQLSGVPVPQLEYDPCCVMPVPVTPAQWPNGRKRWEGVKPSFMCHPLMWLPTNLSTLVVDERCGLSEDPAAHVARVMVEVTRAGLYDVESGTWEDVLEPYGFDVLDPAHQARIGVWLAGGEDKVLDSVDLTGRFNEADPSWAMRELVDYLPLLWAYSTYHHAAYLVDETRLIVGGFDEYGARANADAVASLAGLADICLTHAFTGENARDLFIYPGGFDQMAKDALVLAAMSEVDMDAVNTLAGQALRSFVEIRSFYEDAARMAEDLLWPAAQ
;
A
#
# COMPACT_ATOMS: atom_id res chain seq x y z
N MET A 1 -2.60 -30.59 1.71
CA MET A 1 -3.18 -29.35 2.27
C MET A 1 -2.07 -28.34 2.25
N THR A 2 -2.28 -27.19 1.62
CA THR A 2 -1.28 -26.12 1.56
C THR A 2 -1.23 -25.40 2.91
N VAL A 3 -0.05 -25.20 3.47
CA VAL A 3 0.10 -24.43 4.72
C VAL A 3 -0.14 -22.95 4.43
N ARG A 4 -1.00 -22.32 5.24
CA ARG A 4 -1.28 -20.88 5.17
C ARG A 4 -0.94 -20.21 6.49
N ARG A 5 -0.48 -18.97 6.42
CA ARG A 5 -0.05 -18.17 7.57
C ARG A 5 -0.82 -16.85 7.61
N GLN A 6 -1.37 -16.52 8.76
CA GLN A 6 -1.78 -15.16 9.04
C GLN A 6 -0.52 -14.36 9.35
N LEU A 7 -0.24 -13.36 8.51
CA LEU A 7 0.94 -12.51 8.64
C LEU A 7 0.49 -11.10 9.01
N ILE A 8 0.62 -10.16 8.09
CA ILE A 8 0.33 -8.73 8.33
C ILE A 8 -1.16 -8.41 8.17
N THR A 9 -1.86 -9.22 7.38
CA THR A 9 -3.26 -9.02 6.97
C THR A 9 -4.27 -9.59 7.97
N SER A 10 -5.50 -9.08 7.89
CA SER A 10 -6.64 -9.51 8.72
C SER A 10 -7.70 -10.27 7.92
N PRO A 11 -8.52 -11.14 8.57
CA PRO A 11 -9.64 -11.80 7.90
C PRO A 11 -10.61 -10.79 7.28
N GLY A 12 -11.06 -11.06 6.06
CA GLY A 12 -11.95 -10.20 5.28
C GLY A 12 -11.26 -8.99 4.61
N GLN A 13 -9.95 -8.82 4.78
CA GLN A 13 -9.24 -7.66 4.24
C GLN A 13 -8.87 -7.88 2.76
N ALA A 14 -9.45 -7.08 1.86
CA ALA A 14 -9.00 -7.03 0.47
C ALA A 14 -7.62 -6.35 0.40
N LEU A 15 -6.75 -6.83 -0.49
CA LEU A 15 -5.46 -6.17 -0.73
C LEU A 15 -5.60 -4.91 -1.59
N PHE A 16 -6.62 -4.86 -2.45
CA PHE A 16 -6.93 -3.76 -3.35
C PHE A 16 -8.39 -3.86 -3.84
N PRO A 17 -9.16 -2.75 -3.92
CA PRO A 17 -8.88 -1.48 -3.25
C PRO A 17 -9.05 -1.62 -1.73
N THR A 18 -8.32 -0.81 -0.96
CA THR A 18 -8.56 -0.64 0.49
C THR A 18 -9.27 0.69 0.78
N THR A 19 -10.07 0.70 1.83
CA THR A 19 -10.76 1.89 2.35
C THR A 19 -10.27 2.30 3.73
N ASP A 20 -9.33 1.54 4.30
CA ASP A 20 -8.70 1.81 5.59
C ASP A 20 -7.25 2.28 5.36
N PRO A 21 -6.95 3.57 5.57
CA PRO A 21 -5.62 4.11 5.37
C PRO A 21 -4.65 3.66 6.48
N MET A 22 -5.14 3.32 7.68
CA MET A 22 -4.30 2.86 8.78
C MET A 22 -3.76 1.47 8.51
N SER A 23 -4.59 0.60 7.94
CA SER A 23 -4.16 -0.73 7.46
C SER A 23 -2.97 -0.65 6.51
N VAL A 24 -2.92 0.33 5.61
CA VAL A 24 -1.81 0.52 4.66
C VAL A 24 -0.52 0.91 5.37
N LEU A 25 -0.61 1.88 6.29
CA LEU A 25 0.53 2.37 7.07
C LEU A 25 1.10 1.26 7.98
N ASP A 26 0.22 0.57 8.70
CA ASP A 26 0.58 -0.52 9.59
C ASP A 26 1.19 -1.69 8.81
N ALA A 27 0.63 -2.02 7.65
CA ALA A 27 1.14 -3.08 6.81
C ALA A 27 2.50 -2.74 6.20
N HIS A 28 2.71 -1.50 5.73
CA HIS A 28 4.00 -1.06 5.23
C HIS A 28 5.10 -1.14 6.30
N ASN A 29 4.83 -0.61 7.49
CA ASN A 29 5.76 -0.65 8.62
C ASN A 29 6.03 -2.07 9.10
N SER A 30 4.97 -2.87 9.25
CA SER A 30 5.08 -4.28 9.66
C SER A 30 5.83 -5.09 8.63
N PHE A 31 5.62 -4.85 7.33
CA PHE A 31 6.35 -5.52 6.27
C PHE A 31 7.84 -5.20 6.35
N ALA A 32 8.22 -3.93 6.40
CA ALA A 32 9.63 -3.54 6.54
C ALA A 32 10.28 -4.16 7.78
N GLN A 33 9.58 -4.14 8.92
CA GLN A 33 10.09 -4.68 10.18
C GLN A 33 10.21 -6.21 10.17
N LEU A 34 9.19 -6.93 9.69
CA LEU A 34 9.13 -8.39 9.72
C LEU A 34 9.97 -9.03 8.61
N SER A 35 9.96 -8.43 7.41
CA SER A 35 10.75 -8.90 6.27
C SER A 35 12.23 -8.53 6.41
N GLY A 36 12.53 -7.36 6.99
CA GLY A 36 13.87 -6.77 6.96
C GLY A 36 14.24 -6.13 5.62
N VAL A 37 13.30 -6.03 4.66
CA VAL A 37 13.51 -5.29 3.41
C VAL A 37 13.60 -3.79 3.72
N PRO A 38 14.65 -3.09 3.25
CA PRO A 38 14.77 -1.65 3.42
C PRO A 38 13.60 -0.88 2.81
N VAL A 39 13.07 0.12 3.52
CA VAL A 39 11.96 0.97 3.04
C VAL A 39 12.18 1.54 1.62
N PRO A 40 13.39 2.02 1.23
CA PRO A 40 13.60 2.51 -0.14
C PRO A 40 13.47 1.44 -1.24
N GLN A 41 13.33 0.16 -0.87
CA GLN A 41 13.16 -0.98 -1.77
C GLN A 41 11.75 -1.56 -1.67
N LEU A 42 10.82 -0.81 -1.08
CA LEU A 42 9.39 -1.12 -1.02
C LEU A 42 8.64 -0.07 -1.84
N GLU A 43 7.97 -0.52 -2.89
CA GLU A 43 6.95 0.28 -3.57
C GLU A 43 5.63 0.14 -2.80
N TYR A 44 4.88 1.24 -2.71
CA TYR A 44 3.59 1.27 -2.04
C TYR A 44 2.63 2.17 -2.80
N ASP A 45 1.34 1.90 -2.63
CA ASP A 45 0.26 2.75 -3.12
C ASP A 45 -0.80 2.86 -2.01
N PRO A 46 -1.33 4.06 -1.71
CA PRO A 46 -2.34 4.23 -0.67
C PRO A 46 -3.60 3.36 -0.86
N CYS A 47 -3.91 2.90 -2.07
CA CYS A 47 -5.07 2.07 -2.34
C CYS A 47 -4.79 0.57 -2.16
N CYS A 48 -3.54 0.20 -1.86
CA CYS A 48 -3.09 -1.16 -1.68
C CYS A 48 -2.62 -1.41 -0.24
N VAL A 49 -3.11 -2.47 0.40
CA VAL A 49 -2.74 -2.78 1.79
C VAL A 49 -1.25 -3.12 1.91
N MET A 50 -0.71 -3.93 1.01
CA MET A 50 0.66 -4.44 1.13
C MET A 50 1.62 -3.68 0.22
N PRO A 51 2.84 -3.39 0.69
CA PRO A 51 3.90 -2.92 -0.20
C PRO A 51 4.41 -4.07 -1.09
N VAL A 52 5.04 -3.72 -2.19
CA VAL A 52 5.72 -4.65 -3.09
C VAL A 52 7.24 -4.46 -3.01
N PRO A 53 8.01 -5.50 -2.67
CA PRO A 53 9.45 -5.45 -2.73
C PRO A 53 9.97 -5.30 -4.16
N VAL A 54 10.74 -4.24 -4.42
CA VAL A 54 11.33 -3.98 -5.74
C VAL A 54 12.57 -4.82 -5.93
N THR A 55 12.56 -5.68 -6.95
CA THR A 55 13.71 -6.54 -7.26
C THR A 55 14.62 -5.83 -8.28
N PRO A 56 15.92 -5.64 -7.98
CA PRO A 56 16.84 -5.07 -8.95
C PRO A 56 17.11 -6.09 -10.07
N ALA A 57 17.44 -5.60 -11.27
CA ALA A 57 17.82 -6.45 -12.40
C ALA A 57 19.02 -7.38 -12.07
N GLN A 58 19.91 -6.93 -11.18
CA GLN A 58 21.00 -7.73 -10.63
C GLN A 58 21.18 -7.41 -9.15
N TRP A 59 21.31 -8.46 -8.34
CA TRP A 59 21.60 -8.31 -6.92
C TRP A 59 23.06 -7.91 -6.70
N PRO A 60 23.35 -6.88 -5.90
CA PRO A 60 24.73 -6.48 -5.61
C PRO A 60 25.46 -7.58 -4.81
N ASN A 61 26.78 -7.67 -5.02
CA ASN A 61 27.68 -8.54 -4.25
C ASN A 61 27.33 -10.04 -4.27
N GLY A 62 26.68 -10.54 -5.32
CA GLY A 62 26.31 -11.96 -5.44
C GLY A 62 25.20 -12.40 -4.48
N ARG A 63 24.50 -11.44 -3.85
CA ARG A 63 23.35 -11.75 -2.99
C ARG A 63 22.22 -12.38 -3.81
N LYS A 64 21.34 -13.07 -3.11
CA LYS A 64 20.11 -13.63 -3.70
C LYS A 64 18.89 -12.73 -3.45
N ARG A 65 18.92 -11.87 -2.43
CA ARG A 65 17.81 -11.02 -1.95
C ARG A 65 18.32 -9.72 -1.30
N TRP A 66 17.37 -8.85 -0.89
CA TRP A 66 17.63 -7.57 -0.23
C TRP A 66 18.52 -7.72 1.03
N GLU A 67 19.22 -6.65 1.36
CA GLU A 67 20.03 -6.59 2.55
C GLU A 67 19.18 -6.59 3.82
N GLY A 68 19.58 -7.37 4.83
CA GLY A 68 18.90 -7.39 6.13
C GLY A 68 17.65 -8.26 6.19
N VAL A 69 17.30 -8.95 5.10
CA VAL A 69 16.13 -9.83 5.05
C VAL A 69 16.20 -10.92 6.12
N LYS A 70 15.08 -11.11 6.82
CA LYS A 70 14.94 -12.08 7.91
C LYS A 70 14.54 -13.45 7.34
N PRO A 71 15.28 -14.53 7.66
CA PRO A 71 14.95 -15.89 7.22
C PRO A 71 13.52 -16.32 7.55
N SER A 72 12.99 -15.89 8.70
CA SER A 72 11.64 -16.24 9.15
C SER A 72 10.52 -15.71 8.26
N PHE A 73 10.77 -14.67 7.45
CA PHE A 73 9.77 -14.05 6.58
C PHE A 73 9.87 -14.52 5.13
N MET A 74 10.86 -15.36 4.80
CA MET A 74 11.02 -15.89 3.44
C MET A 74 9.90 -16.86 3.02
N CYS A 75 8.96 -17.21 3.91
CA CYS A 75 7.73 -17.92 3.52
C CYS A 75 6.73 -17.06 2.74
N HIS A 76 6.85 -15.73 2.78
CA HIS A 76 5.86 -14.82 2.21
C HIS A 76 5.98 -14.78 0.66
N PRO A 77 4.87 -14.94 -0.10
CA PRO A 77 4.91 -14.98 -1.57
C PRO A 77 5.57 -13.77 -2.24
N LEU A 78 5.34 -12.56 -1.72
CA LEU A 78 5.98 -11.32 -2.21
C LEU A 78 7.54 -11.34 -2.19
N MET A 79 8.17 -12.26 -1.44
CA MET A 79 9.64 -12.44 -1.44
C MET A 79 10.15 -13.27 -2.63
N TRP A 80 9.23 -13.78 -3.45
CA TRP A 80 9.46 -14.74 -4.54
C TRP A 80 8.68 -14.37 -5.81
N LEU A 81 8.34 -13.09 -5.99
CA LEU A 81 7.66 -12.65 -7.20
C LEU A 81 8.51 -12.98 -8.43
N PRO A 82 7.89 -13.55 -9.48
CA PRO A 82 8.58 -13.78 -10.75
C PRO A 82 8.86 -12.44 -11.44
N THR A 83 9.82 -12.43 -12.36
CA THR A 83 10.32 -11.20 -13.01
C THR A 83 9.20 -10.36 -13.63
N ASN A 84 8.21 -11.00 -14.25
CA ASN A 84 7.07 -10.31 -14.88
C ASN A 84 6.16 -9.58 -13.88
N LEU A 85 6.20 -9.95 -12.59
CA LEU A 85 5.48 -9.25 -11.52
C LEU A 85 6.37 -8.37 -10.65
N SER A 86 7.70 -8.49 -10.75
CA SER A 86 8.63 -7.66 -9.97
C SER A 86 9.10 -6.43 -10.73
N THR A 87 8.71 -6.28 -12.00
CA THR A 87 9.09 -5.17 -12.87
C THR A 87 7.87 -4.56 -13.53
N LEU A 88 7.96 -3.25 -13.81
CA LEU A 88 6.97 -2.52 -14.59
C LEU A 88 6.78 -3.14 -15.98
N VAL A 89 5.53 -3.23 -16.42
CA VAL A 89 5.17 -3.76 -17.74
C VAL A 89 4.75 -2.64 -18.69
N VAL A 90 5.11 -2.80 -19.97
CA VAL A 90 4.52 -2.02 -21.06
C VAL A 90 3.67 -2.98 -21.89
N ASP A 91 2.38 -2.72 -21.97
CA ASP A 91 1.50 -3.46 -22.87
C ASP A 91 1.63 -2.89 -24.29
N GLU A 92 2.42 -3.56 -25.12
CA GLU A 92 2.66 -3.17 -26.52
C GLU A 92 1.39 -3.18 -27.39
N ARG A 93 0.33 -3.91 -27.01
CA ARG A 93 -0.90 -4.03 -27.81
C ARG A 93 -1.71 -2.74 -27.79
N CYS A 94 -1.74 -2.08 -26.64
CA CYS A 94 -2.49 -0.84 -26.41
C CYS A 94 -1.59 0.36 -26.11
N GLY A 95 -0.27 0.17 -26.06
CA GLY A 95 0.70 1.23 -25.77
C GLY A 95 0.63 1.74 -24.33
N LEU A 96 0.05 0.96 -23.40
CA LEU A 96 -0.08 1.35 -22.00
C LEU A 96 1.23 1.06 -21.27
N SER A 97 1.81 2.07 -20.64
CA SER A 97 2.96 1.91 -19.75
C SER A 97 2.48 1.88 -18.31
N GLU A 98 2.94 0.90 -17.56
CA GLU A 98 2.67 0.81 -16.12
C GLU A 98 3.51 1.84 -15.36
N ASP A 99 2.84 2.57 -14.46
CA ASP A 99 3.50 3.40 -13.45
C ASP A 99 3.64 2.61 -12.12
N PRO A 100 4.47 3.09 -11.17
CA PRO A 100 4.68 2.37 -9.91
C PRO A 100 3.41 2.13 -9.08
N ALA A 101 2.41 3.01 -9.14
CA ALA A 101 1.16 2.84 -8.38
C ALA A 101 0.29 1.72 -8.99
N ALA A 102 0.16 1.73 -10.32
CA ALA A 102 -0.52 0.68 -11.08
C ALA A 102 0.18 -0.68 -10.91
N HIS A 103 1.50 -0.69 -10.77
CA HIS A 103 2.29 -1.90 -10.48
C HIS A 103 1.91 -2.56 -9.15
N VAL A 104 1.84 -1.78 -8.06
CA VAL A 104 1.42 -2.31 -6.76
C VAL A 104 0.01 -2.91 -6.86
N ALA A 105 -0.93 -2.19 -7.49
CA ALA A 105 -2.30 -2.68 -7.68
C ALA A 105 -2.35 -3.98 -8.51
N ARG A 106 -1.58 -4.06 -9.60
CA ARG A 106 -1.47 -5.27 -10.41
C ARG A 106 -0.98 -6.45 -9.59
N VAL A 107 0.08 -6.27 -8.80
CA VAL A 107 0.63 -7.34 -7.96
C VAL A 107 -0.42 -7.82 -6.96
N MET A 108 -1.15 -6.91 -6.29
CA MET A 108 -2.22 -7.28 -5.34
C MET A 108 -3.33 -8.12 -6.00
N VAL A 109 -3.75 -7.74 -7.21
CA VAL A 109 -4.76 -8.48 -7.97
C VAL A 109 -4.22 -9.86 -8.39
N GLU A 110 -3.01 -9.92 -8.93
CA GLU A 110 -2.37 -11.16 -9.39
C GLU A 110 -2.18 -12.17 -8.26
N VAL A 111 -1.64 -11.75 -7.11
CA VAL A 111 -1.43 -12.68 -5.97
C VAL A 111 -2.74 -13.16 -5.36
N THR A 112 -3.79 -12.34 -5.40
CA THR A 112 -5.13 -12.73 -4.96
C THR A 112 -5.74 -13.74 -5.94
N ARG A 113 -5.66 -13.47 -7.25
CA ARG A 113 -6.19 -14.38 -8.28
C ARG A 113 -5.43 -15.70 -8.37
N ALA A 114 -4.12 -15.69 -8.11
CA ALA A 114 -3.28 -16.89 -8.02
C ALA A 114 -3.56 -17.74 -6.77
N GLY A 115 -4.40 -17.27 -5.83
CA GLY A 115 -4.72 -17.95 -4.57
C GLY A 115 -3.59 -17.90 -3.53
N LEU A 116 -2.55 -17.11 -3.78
CA LEU A 116 -1.43 -16.92 -2.86
C LEU A 116 -1.86 -16.11 -1.64
N TYR A 117 -2.86 -15.25 -1.79
CA TYR A 117 -3.59 -14.60 -0.70
C TYR A 117 -5.04 -15.07 -0.67
N ASP A 118 -5.58 -15.30 0.53
CA ASP A 118 -6.98 -15.66 0.75
C ASP A 118 -7.67 -14.56 1.57
N VAL A 119 -8.64 -13.88 0.95
CA VAL A 119 -9.32 -12.71 1.54
C VAL A 119 -10.15 -13.11 2.75
N GLU A 120 -10.87 -14.24 2.69
CA GLU A 120 -11.79 -14.66 3.74
C GLU A 120 -11.06 -14.87 5.06
N SER A 121 -9.96 -15.64 5.02
CA SER A 121 -9.15 -15.91 6.21
C SER A 121 -8.08 -14.86 6.48
N GLY A 122 -7.77 -13.99 5.51
CA GLY A 122 -6.67 -13.03 5.61
C GLY A 122 -5.28 -13.68 5.64
N THR A 123 -5.14 -14.85 5.02
CA THR A 123 -3.92 -15.67 5.10
C THR A 123 -3.18 -15.81 3.78
N TRP A 124 -1.85 -15.92 3.88
CA TRP A 124 -0.93 -16.13 2.77
C TRP A 124 -0.51 -17.60 2.67
N GLU A 125 -0.36 -18.11 1.45
CA GLU A 125 0.30 -19.40 1.19
C GLU A 125 1.76 -19.35 1.64
N ASP A 126 2.20 -20.33 2.43
CA ASP A 126 3.63 -20.53 2.73
C ASP A 126 4.31 -21.16 1.51
N VAL A 127 5.06 -20.36 0.75
CA VAL A 127 5.66 -20.82 -0.51
C VAL A 127 6.87 -21.73 -0.30
N LEU A 128 7.39 -21.83 0.92
CA LEU A 128 8.55 -22.64 1.26
C LEU A 128 8.16 -24.01 1.81
N GLU A 129 6.95 -24.14 2.37
CA GLU A 129 6.47 -25.42 2.91
C GLU A 129 6.44 -26.56 1.88
N PRO A 130 5.99 -26.37 0.62
CA PRO A 130 6.04 -27.41 -0.41
C PRO A 130 7.45 -27.92 -0.73
N TYR A 131 8.48 -27.12 -0.40
CA TYR A 131 9.89 -27.44 -0.57
C TYR A 131 10.53 -28.03 0.69
N GLY A 132 9.73 -28.33 1.72
CA GLY A 132 10.18 -28.96 2.97
C GLY A 132 10.82 -27.99 3.96
N PHE A 133 10.64 -26.69 3.79
CA PHE A 133 11.14 -25.67 4.72
C PHE A 133 10.02 -25.23 5.67
N ASP A 134 10.30 -25.32 6.97
CA ASP A 134 9.53 -24.65 8.00
C ASP A 134 10.31 -23.46 8.53
N VAL A 135 9.82 -22.25 8.24
CA VAL A 135 10.45 -20.99 8.69
C VAL A 135 10.41 -20.78 10.20
N LEU A 136 9.69 -21.61 10.97
CA LEU A 136 9.73 -21.58 12.44
C LEU A 136 10.86 -22.45 13.02
N ASP A 137 11.44 -23.36 12.23
CA ASP A 137 12.56 -24.20 12.66
C ASP A 137 13.88 -23.41 12.61
N PRO A 138 14.62 -23.25 13.73
CA PRO A 138 15.92 -22.60 13.75
C PRO A 138 16.94 -23.19 12.76
N ALA A 139 16.89 -24.50 12.48
CA ALA A 139 17.79 -25.13 11.52
C ALA A 139 17.51 -24.69 10.08
N HIS A 140 16.23 -24.60 9.71
CA HIS A 140 15.82 -24.07 8.42
C HIS A 140 16.10 -22.58 8.30
N GLN A 141 15.87 -21.78 9.36
CA GLN A 141 16.24 -20.37 9.36
C GLN A 141 17.75 -20.17 9.17
N ALA A 142 18.59 -20.99 9.81
CA ALA A 142 20.04 -20.94 9.61
C ALA A 142 20.44 -21.26 8.17
N ARG A 143 19.82 -22.29 7.57
CA ARG A 143 20.04 -22.68 6.16
C ARG A 143 19.64 -21.57 5.19
N ILE A 144 18.45 -20.98 5.39
CA ILE A 144 17.97 -19.82 4.61
C ILE A 144 18.92 -18.63 4.80
N GLY A 145 19.41 -18.38 6.01
CA GLY A 145 20.38 -17.32 6.30
C GLY A 145 21.69 -17.47 5.53
N VAL A 146 22.23 -18.69 5.41
CA VAL A 146 23.42 -18.98 4.59
C VAL A 146 23.14 -18.68 3.11
N TRP A 147 21.98 -19.09 2.59
CA TRP A 147 21.58 -18.80 1.21
C TRP A 147 21.40 -17.29 0.97
N LEU A 148 20.76 -16.56 1.89
CA LEU A 148 20.60 -15.10 1.82
C LEU A 148 21.96 -14.37 1.82
N ALA A 149 22.97 -14.93 2.48
CA ALA A 149 24.35 -14.44 2.46
C ALA A 149 25.11 -14.75 1.16
N GLY A 150 24.46 -15.38 0.17
CA GLY A 150 25.04 -15.73 -1.13
C GLY A 150 25.50 -17.18 -1.23
N GLY A 151 25.26 -18.01 -0.22
CA GLY A 151 25.51 -19.45 -0.29
C GLY A 151 24.61 -20.15 -1.32
N GLU A 152 25.10 -21.26 -1.88
CA GLU A 152 24.30 -22.09 -2.77
C GLU A 152 23.31 -22.94 -1.99
N ASP A 153 22.08 -23.05 -2.49
CA ASP A 153 21.10 -24.00 -1.98
C ASP A 153 20.18 -24.44 -3.11
N LYS A 154 20.37 -25.67 -3.58
CA LYS A 154 19.65 -26.18 -4.76
C LYS A 154 18.13 -26.18 -4.60
N VAL A 155 17.61 -26.27 -3.38
CA VAL A 155 16.16 -26.27 -3.15
C VAL A 155 15.64 -24.84 -3.18
N LEU A 156 16.27 -23.92 -2.44
CA LEU A 156 15.86 -22.50 -2.46
C LEU A 156 16.06 -21.86 -3.85
N ASP A 157 17.12 -22.24 -4.58
CA ASP A 157 17.36 -21.81 -5.95
C ASP A 157 16.34 -22.39 -6.95
N SER A 158 15.57 -23.41 -6.55
CA SER A 158 14.52 -24.04 -7.39
C SER A 158 13.10 -23.54 -7.10
N VAL A 159 12.92 -22.67 -6.09
CA VAL A 159 11.61 -22.09 -5.80
C VAL A 159 11.23 -21.13 -6.92
N ASP A 160 10.13 -21.43 -7.60
CA ASP A 160 9.65 -20.71 -8.76
C ASP A 160 8.13 -20.63 -8.72
N LEU A 161 7.60 -19.40 -8.70
CA LEU A 161 6.17 -19.12 -8.70
C LEU A 161 5.62 -18.77 -10.09
N THR A 162 6.46 -18.74 -11.13
CA THR A 162 6.08 -18.29 -12.47
C THR A 162 4.82 -19.00 -12.98
N GLY A 163 4.75 -20.33 -12.83
CA GLY A 163 3.61 -21.14 -13.25
C GLY A 163 2.32 -20.97 -12.42
N ARG A 164 2.32 -20.10 -11.39
CA ARG A 164 1.11 -19.72 -10.65
C ARG A 164 0.39 -18.53 -11.29
N PHE A 165 1.04 -17.81 -12.20
CA PHE A 165 0.51 -16.61 -12.85
C PHE A 165 0.23 -16.84 -14.33
N ASN A 166 -0.51 -15.93 -14.96
CA ASN A 166 -0.88 -16.05 -16.37
C ASN A 166 0.28 -15.71 -17.31
N GLU A 167 1.13 -16.70 -17.59
CA GLU A 167 2.29 -16.54 -18.49
C GLU A 167 1.91 -16.22 -19.94
N ALA A 168 0.74 -16.69 -20.40
CA ALA A 168 0.28 -16.44 -21.76
C ALA A 168 -0.12 -14.98 -21.98
N ASP A 169 -0.41 -14.25 -20.89
CA ASP A 169 -0.86 -12.88 -20.94
C ASP A 169 -0.43 -12.07 -19.70
N PRO A 170 0.86 -11.73 -19.56
CA PRO A 170 1.40 -11.10 -18.36
C PRO A 170 0.81 -9.72 -18.02
N SER A 171 0.13 -9.09 -18.98
CA SER A 171 -0.49 -7.76 -18.84
C SER A 171 -2.01 -7.83 -18.63
N TRP A 172 -2.59 -9.02 -18.44
CA TRP A 172 -4.05 -9.18 -18.32
C TRP A 172 -4.62 -8.30 -17.19
N ALA A 173 -4.00 -8.35 -16.00
CA ALA A 173 -4.46 -7.62 -14.84
C ALA A 173 -4.35 -6.11 -15.06
N MET A 174 -3.27 -5.64 -15.68
CA MET A 174 -3.10 -4.23 -16.03
C MET A 174 -4.22 -3.74 -16.96
N ARG A 175 -4.57 -4.51 -18.01
CA ARG A 175 -5.63 -4.14 -18.94
C ARG A 175 -7.01 -4.20 -18.32
N GLU A 176 -7.27 -5.12 -17.41
CA GLU A 176 -8.51 -5.11 -16.64
C GLU A 176 -8.57 -3.92 -15.69
N LEU A 177 -7.44 -3.54 -15.11
CA LEU A 177 -7.35 -2.46 -14.14
C LEU A 177 -7.38 -1.06 -14.77
N VAL A 178 -6.86 -0.86 -15.99
CA VAL A 178 -6.67 0.50 -16.55
C VAL A 178 -7.96 1.33 -16.59
N ASP A 179 -9.09 0.69 -16.91
CA ASP A 179 -10.38 1.38 -17.03
C ASP A 179 -10.99 1.70 -15.65
N TYR A 180 -10.63 0.95 -14.61
CA TYR A 180 -11.20 1.10 -13.26
C TYR A 180 -10.24 1.75 -12.26
N LEU A 181 -8.94 1.79 -12.52
CA LEU A 181 -7.92 2.32 -11.61
C LEU A 181 -8.24 3.75 -11.15
N PRO A 182 -8.57 4.71 -12.04
CA PRO A 182 -8.93 6.06 -11.61
C PRO A 182 -10.13 6.07 -10.66
N LEU A 183 -11.12 5.20 -10.90
CA LEU A 183 -12.34 5.10 -10.11
C LEU A 183 -12.08 4.44 -8.75
N LEU A 184 -11.29 3.37 -8.72
CA LEU A 184 -10.90 2.66 -7.51
C LEU A 184 -9.99 3.51 -6.62
N TRP A 185 -9.11 4.32 -7.22
CA TRP A 185 -8.32 5.32 -6.51
C TRP A 185 -9.18 6.43 -5.94
N ALA A 186 -10.14 6.96 -6.71
CA ALA A 186 -11.09 7.95 -6.21
C ALA A 186 -11.91 7.38 -5.04
N TYR A 187 -12.38 6.14 -5.15
CA TYR A 187 -13.09 5.43 -4.09
C TYR A 187 -12.24 5.26 -2.82
N SER A 188 -11.01 4.75 -2.95
CA SER A 188 -10.12 4.54 -1.81
C SER A 188 -9.77 5.88 -1.14
N THR A 189 -9.41 6.88 -1.93
CA THR A 189 -9.07 8.24 -1.45
C THR A 189 -10.25 8.89 -0.73
N TYR A 190 -11.46 8.73 -1.27
CA TYR A 190 -12.70 9.20 -0.64
C TYR A 190 -12.85 8.62 0.77
N HIS A 191 -12.75 7.29 0.89
CA HIS A 191 -12.93 6.61 2.16
C HIS A 191 -11.80 6.92 3.14
N HIS A 192 -10.56 7.06 2.67
CA HIS A 192 -9.45 7.50 3.51
C HIS A 192 -9.69 8.91 4.06
N ALA A 193 -10.12 9.86 3.21
CA ALA A 193 -10.45 11.20 3.65
C ALA A 193 -11.60 11.20 4.67
N ALA A 194 -12.65 10.41 4.42
CA ALA A 194 -13.77 10.26 5.35
C ALA A 194 -13.34 9.68 6.70
N TYR A 195 -12.53 8.62 6.68
CA TYR A 195 -11.95 8.01 7.87
C TYR A 195 -11.13 9.02 8.68
N LEU A 196 -10.21 9.74 8.04
CA LEU A 196 -9.36 10.72 8.71
C LEU A 196 -10.16 11.89 9.29
N VAL A 197 -11.24 12.31 8.62
CA VAL A 197 -12.17 13.33 9.14
C VAL A 197 -12.88 12.83 10.40
N ASP A 198 -13.38 11.60 10.40
CA ASP A 198 -14.10 11.04 11.54
C ASP A 198 -13.15 10.80 12.73
N GLU A 199 -11.94 10.27 12.50
CA GLU A 199 -10.89 10.17 13.52
C GLU A 199 -10.50 11.55 14.08
N THR A 200 -10.29 12.54 13.20
CA THR A 200 -9.99 13.91 13.63
C THR A 200 -11.11 14.50 14.47
N ARG A 201 -12.39 14.23 14.15
CA ARG A 201 -13.54 14.68 14.95
C ARG A 201 -13.61 14.00 16.30
N LEU A 202 -13.30 12.70 16.39
CA LEU A 202 -13.24 11.97 17.65
C LEU A 202 -12.14 12.51 18.55
N ILE A 203 -10.97 12.79 17.96
CA ILE A 203 -9.86 13.46 18.64
C ILE A 203 -10.35 14.85 19.09
N VAL A 204 -10.68 15.76 18.19
CA VAL A 204 -11.03 17.16 18.54
C VAL A 204 -12.24 17.27 19.47
N GLY A 205 -13.27 16.43 19.30
CA GLY A 205 -14.49 16.44 20.12
C GLY A 205 -14.34 15.83 21.52
N GLY A 206 -13.19 15.19 21.81
CA GLY A 206 -12.95 14.46 23.05
C GLY A 206 -12.14 15.20 24.13
N PHE A 207 -11.67 16.45 23.89
CA PHE A 207 -10.68 17.09 24.79
C PHE A 207 -11.12 18.43 25.41
N ASP A 208 -10.61 18.69 26.62
CA ASP A 208 -10.60 20.00 27.27
C ASP A 208 -9.33 20.81 26.91
N GLU A 209 -9.24 22.07 27.36
CA GLU A 209 -8.21 23.06 26.98
C GLU A 209 -6.75 22.59 27.13
N TYR A 210 -6.47 21.54 27.93
CA TYR A 210 -5.12 21.03 28.18
C TYR A 210 -4.66 19.91 27.25
N GLY A 211 -5.57 19.21 26.56
CA GLY A 211 -5.21 18.16 25.58
C GLY A 211 -4.61 18.69 24.28
N ALA A 212 -4.74 19.99 24.01
CA ALA A 212 -4.65 20.53 22.66
C ALA A 212 -3.22 20.59 22.05
N ARG A 213 -2.15 20.59 22.85
CA ARG A 213 -0.75 20.69 22.35
C ARG A 213 -0.17 19.39 21.80
N ALA A 214 -0.32 18.26 22.48
CA ALA A 214 0.10 16.95 21.97
C ALA A 214 -0.72 16.52 20.73
N ASN A 215 -1.87 17.16 20.53
CA ASN A 215 -2.84 16.84 19.51
C ASN A 215 -2.69 17.66 18.23
N ALA A 216 -1.99 18.80 18.27
CA ALA A 216 -1.65 19.56 17.07
C ALA A 216 -0.79 18.74 16.10
N ASP A 217 0.16 17.95 16.64
CA ASP A 217 1.01 17.05 15.87
C ASP A 217 0.19 15.91 15.24
N ALA A 218 -0.79 15.36 15.96
CA ALA A 218 -1.66 14.29 15.45
C ALA A 218 -2.60 14.81 14.34
N VAL A 219 -3.22 15.98 14.55
CA VAL A 219 -4.08 16.62 13.54
C VAL A 219 -3.26 17.05 12.31
N ALA A 220 -2.05 17.59 12.50
CA ALA A 220 -1.15 17.93 11.39
C ALA A 220 -0.67 16.68 10.63
N SER A 221 -0.44 15.56 11.34
CA SER A 221 -0.06 14.29 10.72
C SER A 221 -1.21 13.69 9.90
N LEU A 222 -2.44 13.73 10.43
CA LEU A 222 -3.64 13.28 9.72
C LEU A 222 -3.96 14.18 8.51
N ALA A 223 -3.76 15.50 8.65
CA ALA A 223 -3.91 16.45 7.55
C ALA A 223 -2.83 16.25 6.47
N GLY A 224 -1.58 15.96 6.85
CA GLY A 224 -0.50 15.61 5.93
C GLY A 224 -0.73 14.29 5.21
N LEU A 225 -1.26 13.27 5.90
CA LEU A 225 -1.65 12.00 5.29
C LEU A 225 -2.79 12.17 4.28
N ALA A 226 -3.77 13.00 4.62
CA ALA A 226 -4.86 13.32 3.71
C ALA A 226 -4.36 14.14 2.49
N ASP A 227 -3.41 15.06 2.67
CA ASP A 227 -2.74 15.78 1.57
C ASP A 227 -1.94 14.84 0.66
N ILE A 228 -1.26 13.83 1.21
CA ILE A 228 -0.57 12.79 0.43
C ILE A 228 -1.57 11.95 -0.37
N CYS A 229 -2.67 11.52 0.26
CA CYS A 229 -3.73 10.76 -0.42
C CYS A 229 -4.35 11.57 -1.56
N LEU A 230 -4.58 12.87 -1.34
CA LEU A 230 -5.12 13.76 -2.36
C LEU A 230 -4.09 14.05 -3.46
N THR A 231 -2.85 14.36 -3.11
CA THR A 231 -1.77 14.65 -4.07
C THR A 231 -1.51 13.47 -5.00
N HIS A 232 -1.50 12.23 -4.48
CA HIS A 232 -1.35 11.03 -5.31
C HIS A 232 -2.53 10.80 -6.27
N ALA A 233 -3.76 11.15 -5.87
CA ALA A 233 -4.91 11.14 -6.79
C ALA A 233 -4.77 12.17 -7.94
N PHE A 234 -3.96 13.22 -7.78
CA PHE A 234 -3.78 14.30 -8.75
C PHE A 234 -2.50 14.21 -9.61
N THR A 235 -1.55 13.31 -9.32
CA THR A 235 -0.26 13.25 -10.06
C THR A 235 -0.19 12.24 -11.21
N GLY A 236 -1.18 11.35 -11.38
CA GLY A 236 -1.25 10.50 -12.57
C GLY A 236 -1.44 11.35 -13.83
N GLU A 237 -0.73 11.06 -14.92
CA GLU A 237 -0.94 11.77 -16.19
C GLU A 237 -2.38 11.68 -16.72
N ASN A 238 -3.18 10.72 -16.19
CA ASN A 238 -4.62 10.59 -16.44
C ASN A 238 -5.52 11.49 -15.57
N ALA A 239 -5.00 12.13 -14.51
CA ALA A 239 -5.71 13.12 -13.70
C ALA A 239 -5.58 14.55 -14.27
N ARG A 240 -4.57 14.79 -15.11
CA ARG A 240 -4.28 16.10 -15.72
C ARG A 240 -5.42 16.64 -16.60
N ASP A 241 -6.19 15.76 -17.22
CA ASP A 241 -7.30 16.16 -18.08
C ASP A 241 -8.65 16.29 -17.34
N LEU A 242 -8.73 15.83 -16.09
CA LEU A 242 -9.97 15.86 -15.33
C LEU A 242 -10.03 17.02 -14.31
N PHE A 243 -8.94 17.38 -13.60
CA PHE A 243 -9.06 18.39 -12.53
C PHE A 243 -7.79 19.20 -12.27
N ILE A 244 -7.84 20.49 -12.63
CA ILE A 244 -6.88 21.52 -12.19
C ILE A 244 -7.43 22.15 -10.91
N TYR A 245 -6.88 21.81 -9.75
CA TYR A 245 -7.00 22.64 -8.54
C TYR A 245 -5.64 23.27 -8.22
N PRO A 246 -5.43 24.58 -8.46
CA PRO A 246 -4.13 25.21 -8.28
C PRO A 246 -3.92 25.63 -6.82
N GLY A 247 -2.99 24.98 -6.12
CA GLY A 247 -2.12 25.65 -5.14
C GLY A 247 -2.67 26.01 -3.74
N GLY A 248 -3.38 25.12 -3.05
CA GLY A 248 -3.89 25.39 -1.69
C GLY A 248 -3.24 24.61 -0.54
N PHE A 249 -3.08 23.29 -0.68
CA PHE A 249 -2.83 22.41 0.47
C PHE A 249 -1.37 22.36 0.95
N ASP A 250 -0.40 22.36 0.03
CA ASP A 250 1.05 22.27 0.33
C ASP A 250 1.53 23.38 1.28
N GLN A 251 0.97 24.59 1.15
CA GLN A 251 1.32 25.71 2.03
C GLN A 251 0.64 25.60 3.41
N MET A 252 -0.62 25.17 3.48
CA MET A 252 -1.36 25.03 4.73
C MET A 252 -0.79 23.93 5.64
N ALA A 253 -0.36 22.80 5.07
CA ALA A 253 0.29 21.72 5.82
C ALA A 253 1.67 22.15 6.35
N LYS A 254 2.46 22.87 5.54
CA LYS A 254 3.75 23.46 5.97
C LYS A 254 3.56 24.51 7.07
N ASP A 255 2.57 25.37 6.94
CA ASP A 255 2.27 26.40 7.93
C ASP A 255 1.79 25.78 9.25
N ALA A 256 1.00 24.70 9.20
CA ALA A 256 0.59 23.93 10.38
C ALA A 256 1.77 23.24 11.09
N LEU A 257 2.71 22.65 10.33
CA LEU A 257 3.93 22.03 10.86
C LEU A 257 4.86 23.07 11.52
N VAL A 258 4.98 24.25 10.91
CA VAL A 258 5.76 25.37 11.45
C VAL A 258 5.14 25.90 12.74
N LEU A 259 3.81 26.03 12.81
CA LEU A 259 3.10 26.45 14.01
C LEU A 259 3.19 25.42 15.15
N ALA A 260 3.15 24.12 14.84
CA ALA A 260 3.29 23.04 15.81
C ALA A 260 4.72 22.94 16.39
N ALA A 261 5.75 23.26 15.59
CA ALA A 261 7.15 23.24 16.00
C ALA A 261 7.57 24.43 16.89
N MET A 262 6.72 25.45 17.07
CA MET A 262 7.01 26.62 17.89
C MET A 262 6.55 26.39 19.35
N SER A 263 7.44 26.63 20.32
CA SER A 263 7.21 26.35 21.76
C SER A 263 6.07 27.14 22.42
N GLU A 264 5.50 28.11 21.71
CA GLU A 264 4.31 28.86 22.07
C GLU A 264 3.28 28.74 20.94
N VAL A 265 2.60 27.60 20.89
CA VAL A 265 1.52 27.37 19.92
C VAL A 265 0.33 28.30 20.25
N ASP A 266 0.03 29.23 19.35
CA ASP A 266 -1.22 29.99 19.34
C ASP A 266 -2.37 29.04 18.99
N MET A 267 -3.14 28.67 20.00
CA MET A 267 -4.22 27.69 19.87
C MET A 267 -5.36 28.17 18.97
N ASP A 268 -5.58 29.49 18.85
CA ASP A 268 -6.60 30.04 17.95
C ASP A 268 -6.15 29.91 16.49
N ALA A 269 -4.86 30.06 16.21
CA ALA A 269 -4.29 29.82 14.89
C ALA A 269 -4.37 28.33 14.50
N VAL A 270 -4.05 27.41 15.41
CA VAL A 270 -4.17 25.96 15.18
C VAL A 270 -5.62 25.55 14.97
N ASN A 271 -6.56 26.02 15.80
CA ASN A 271 -7.99 25.75 15.63
C ASN A 271 -8.54 26.32 14.32
N THR A 272 -8.04 27.49 13.90
CA THR A 272 -8.42 28.11 12.61
C THR A 272 -7.90 27.28 11.43
N LEU A 273 -6.65 26.83 11.47
CA LEU A 273 -6.05 25.96 10.45
C LEU A 273 -6.72 24.59 10.41
N ALA A 274 -6.94 23.95 11.55
CA ALA A 274 -7.68 22.69 11.64
C ALA A 274 -9.12 22.85 11.11
N GLY A 275 -9.79 23.96 11.43
CA GLY A 275 -11.13 24.28 10.91
C GLY A 275 -11.14 24.59 9.41
N GLN A 276 -10.09 25.20 8.87
CA GLN A 276 -9.93 25.43 7.42
C GLN A 276 -9.64 24.12 6.69
N ALA A 277 -8.72 23.30 7.20
CA ALA A 277 -8.43 21.96 6.68
C ALA A 277 -9.70 21.11 6.69
N LEU A 278 -10.45 21.08 7.80
CA LEU A 278 -11.72 20.35 7.90
C LEU A 278 -12.78 20.85 6.90
N ARG A 279 -12.88 22.15 6.66
CA ARG A 279 -13.79 22.70 5.63
C ARG A 279 -13.38 22.27 4.22
N SER A 280 -12.11 22.38 3.88
CA SER A 280 -11.59 21.93 2.59
C SER A 280 -11.77 20.40 2.43
N PHE A 281 -11.58 19.61 3.49
CA PHE A 281 -11.88 18.18 3.48
C PHE A 281 -13.37 17.89 3.26
N VAL A 282 -14.29 18.65 3.83
CA VAL A 282 -15.75 18.47 3.62
C VAL A 282 -16.16 18.83 2.19
N GLU A 283 -15.62 19.88 1.61
CA GLU A 283 -15.87 20.25 0.21
C GLU A 283 -15.37 19.16 -0.74
N ILE A 284 -14.16 18.66 -0.51
CA ILE A 284 -13.56 17.55 -1.25
C ILE A 284 -14.37 16.25 -1.06
N ARG A 285 -14.82 15.96 0.16
CA ARG A 285 -15.67 14.80 0.47
C ARG A 285 -16.93 14.80 -0.38
N SER A 286 -17.61 15.94 -0.52
CA SER A 286 -18.82 16.03 -1.35
C SER A 286 -18.57 15.73 -2.83
N PHE A 287 -17.39 16.12 -3.34
CA PHE A 287 -17.00 15.88 -4.72
C PHE A 287 -16.67 14.41 -4.98
N TYR A 288 -15.95 13.77 -4.06
CA TYR A 288 -15.63 12.34 -4.16
C TYR A 288 -16.81 11.43 -3.76
N GLU A 289 -17.79 11.89 -2.98
CA GLU A 289 -19.07 11.19 -2.74
C GLU A 289 -19.78 10.87 -4.07
N ASP A 290 -19.70 11.75 -5.07
CA ASP A 290 -20.31 11.52 -6.39
C ASP A 290 -19.53 10.49 -7.21
N ALA A 291 -18.19 10.55 -7.17
CA ALA A 291 -17.33 9.57 -7.85
C ALA A 291 -17.42 8.17 -7.20
N ALA A 292 -17.46 8.10 -5.87
CA ALA A 292 -17.61 6.86 -5.11
C ALA A 292 -18.99 6.21 -5.36
N ARG A 293 -20.07 7.01 -5.42
CA ARG A 293 -21.38 6.50 -5.82
C ARG A 293 -21.36 5.92 -7.23
N MET A 294 -20.69 6.59 -8.16
CA MET A 294 -20.53 6.07 -9.53
C MET A 294 -19.71 4.76 -9.55
N ALA A 295 -18.70 4.64 -8.69
CA ALA A 295 -17.91 3.40 -8.50
C ALA A 295 -18.75 2.25 -7.96
N GLU A 296 -19.52 2.50 -6.91
CA GLU A 296 -20.41 1.51 -6.29
C GLU A 296 -21.46 1.03 -7.31
N ASP A 297 -22.09 1.94 -8.06
CA ASP A 297 -23.10 1.62 -9.08
C ASP A 297 -22.53 0.84 -10.28
N LEU A 298 -21.26 1.08 -10.65
CA LEU A 298 -20.58 0.40 -11.76
C LEU A 298 -19.98 -0.96 -11.37
N LEU A 299 -19.49 -1.10 -10.13
CA LEU A 299 -18.79 -2.31 -9.66
C LEU A 299 -19.76 -3.34 -9.04
N TRP A 300 -20.91 -2.92 -8.51
CA TRP A 300 -21.88 -3.82 -7.86
C TRP A 300 -22.52 -4.87 -8.79
N PRO A 301 -22.78 -4.62 -10.10
CA PRO A 301 -23.26 -5.67 -11.00
C PRO A 301 -22.21 -6.71 -11.42
N ALA A 302 -20.91 -6.44 -11.20
CA ALA A 302 -19.82 -7.34 -11.59
C ALA A 302 -19.36 -8.29 -10.45
N ALA A 303 -19.90 -8.10 -9.24
CA ALA A 303 -19.55 -8.87 -8.03
C ALA A 303 -20.61 -9.92 -7.62
N GLN A 304 -21.64 -10.16 -8.45
CA GLN A 304 -22.60 -11.28 -8.32
C GLN A 304 -22.33 -12.34 -9.39
#